data_AF-A0A1F5X327-F1
#
_entry.id   AF-A0A1F5X327-F1
#
_cell.length_a   1.000
_cell.length_b   1.000
_cell.length_c   1.000
_cell.angle_alpha   90.00
_cell.angle_beta   90.00
_cell.angle_gamma   90.00
#
_symmetry.space_group_name_H-M   'P 1'
#
loop_
_entity.id
_entity.type
_entity.pdbx_description
1 polymer ?
#
loop_
_entity_poly.entity_id
_entity_poly.type
_entity_poly.pdbx_seq_one_letter_code
_entity_poly.pdbx_strand_id
1 'polypeptide(L)'
;MNVAGFTISDGVATDTIPAIAIGQTLIQPGGYLIVTASSTTSGFWNPTASTTFVVLTSSIGNGLANGGDALFLRDSSGVLMDSVSWGTNTSAFDPSVPGVAEGHSIARTEEGLENDTGTAADWEDLAIPTPGL
;
A
#
# COMPACT_ATOMS: atom_id res chain seq x y z
N MET A 1 10.07 2.58 -12.30
CA MET A 1 10.95 2.69 -11.12
C MET A 1 11.32 1.30 -10.62
N ASN A 2 12.55 1.07 -10.16
CA ASN A 2 12.89 -0.16 -9.43
C ASN A 2 12.64 0.05 -7.93
N VAL A 3 11.82 -0.81 -7.34
CA VAL A 3 11.44 -0.77 -5.91
C VAL A 3 11.93 -2.00 -5.14
N ALA A 4 12.76 -2.86 -5.75
CA ALA A 4 13.43 -3.91 -4.99
C ALA A 4 14.28 -3.29 -3.87
N GLY A 5 14.14 -3.80 -2.64
CA GLY A 5 14.80 -3.28 -1.45
C GLY A 5 14.08 -2.10 -0.77
N PHE A 6 12.99 -1.58 -1.35
CA PHE A 6 12.09 -0.69 -0.61
C PHE A 6 11.43 -1.47 0.53
N THR A 7 11.00 -0.77 1.57
CA THR A 7 10.34 -1.40 2.71
C THR A 7 8.93 -0.88 2.90
N ILE A 8 8.04 -1.79 3.28
CA ILE A 8 6.72 -1.46 3.82
C ILE A 8 6.71 -1.86 5.28
N SER A 9 6.34 -0.93 6.15
CA SER A 9 6.25 -1.19 7.58
C SER A 9 4.89 -0.81 8.10
N ASP A 10 4.33 -1.65 8.95
CA ASP A 10 3.26 -1.20 9.84
C ASP A 10 3.87 -0.53 11.08
N GLY A 11 3.05 -0.20 12.08
CA GLY A 11 3.54 0.40 13.33
C GLY A 11 4.47 -0.50 14.16
N VAL A 12 4.73 -1.75 13.76
CA VAL A 12 5.37 -2.78 14.60
C VAL A 12 6.50 -3.52 13.89
N ALA A 13 6.31 -3.90 12.63
CA ALA A 13 7.17 -4.75 11.83
C ALA A 13 7.40 -4.16 10.44
N THR A 14 8.45 -4.62 9.78
CA THR A 14 8.89 -4.11 8.48
C THR A 14 9.20 -5.26 7.54
N ASP A 15 8.62 -5.21 6.35
CA ASP A 15 8.91 -6.12 5.25
C ASP A 15 9.68 -5.41 4.16
N THR A 16 10.57 -6.15 3.51
CA THR A 16 11.31 -5.67 2.34
C THR A 16 10.65 -6.20 1.07
N ILE A 17 10.42 -5.33 0.10
CA ILE A 17 9.98 -5.71 -1.23
C ILE A 17 11.11 -6.50 -1.92
N PRO A 18 10.92 -7.81 -2.20
CA PRO A 18 11.95 -8.64 -2.81
C PRO A 18 12.16 -8.23 -4.27
N ALA A 19 13.30 -8.62 -4.83
CA ALA A 19 13.49 -8.65 -6.27
C ALA A 19 12.74 -9.86 -6.87
N ILE A 20 11.79 -9.60 -7.78
CA ILE A 20 11.02 -10.66 -8.46
C ILE A 20 11.53 -10.98 -9.87
N ALA A 21 12.42 -10.14 -10.39
CA ALA A 21 13.18 -10.37 -11.61
C ALA A 21 14.69 -10.35 -11.30
N ILE A 22 15.55 -10.23 -12.31
CA ILE A 22 17.02 -10.20 -12.17
C ILE A 22 17.47 -9.00 -11.33
N GLY A 23 17.43 -9.14 -9.99
CA GLY A 23 17.78 -8.11 -9.01
C GLY A 23 16.82 -6.91 -8.94
N GLN A 24 15.62 -7.01 -9.53
CA GLN A 24 14.72 -5.87 -9.69
C GLN A 24 13.25 -6.22 -9.46
N THR A 25 12.49 -5.21 -9.06
CA THR A 25 11.02 -5.18 -9.05
C THR A 25 10.63 -3.86 -9.67
N LEU A 26 10.19 -3.90 -10.94
CA LEU A 26 9.97 -2.71 -11.74
C LEU A 26 8.49 -2.33 -11.79
N ILE A 27 8.19 -1.08 -11.47
CA ILE A 27 6.89 -0.46 -11.74
C ILE A 27 7.02 0.35 -13.04
N GLN A 28 6.17 0.07 -14.03
CA GLN A 28 6.13 0.85 -15.27
C GLN A 28 5.56 2.25 -15.02
N PRO A 29 5.87 3.26 -15.85
CA PRO A 29 5.18 4.56 -15.76
C PRO A 29 3.67 4.38 -15.85
N GLY A 30 2.93 4.95 -14.89
CA GLY A 30 1.47 4.76 -14.77
C GLY A 30 1.01 3.35 -14.39
N GLY A 31 1.95 2.44 -14.09
CA GLY A 31 1.65 1.10 -13.58
C GLY A 31 1.61 1.06 -12.06
N TYR A 32 1.10 -0.05 -11.54
CA TYR A 32 0.95 -0.28 -10.10
C TYR A 32 1.82 -1.44 -9.62
N LEU A 33 2.14 -1.41 -8.33
CA LEU A 33 2.61 -2.58 -7.60
C LEU A 33 1.50 -3.04 -6.65
N ILE A 34 1.10 -4.30 -6.73
CA ILE A 34 0.26 -4.93 -5.71
C ILE A 34 1.14 -5.86 -4.87
N VAL A 35 1.14 -5.63 -3.56
CA VAL A 35 1.83 -6.47 -2.58
C VAL A 35 0.80 -7.22 -1.74
N THR A 36 0.94 -8.54 -1.62
CA THR A 36 0.04 -9.36 -0.81
C THR A 36 0.77 -10.32 0.11
N ALA A 37 0.09 -10.69 1.20
CA ALA A 37 0.56 -11.73 2.10
C ALA A 37 0.51 -13.13 1.46
N SER A 38 -0.51 -13.40 0.63
CA SER A 38 -0.76 -14.70 0.00
C SER A 38 -0.84 -14.60 -1.52
N SER A 39 -0.38 -15.65 -2.19
CA SER A 39 -0.51 -15.79 -3.65
C SER A 39 -1.95 -15.96 -4.11
N THR A 40 -2.87 -16.39 -3.23
CA THR A 40 -4.29 -16.53 -3.56
C THR A 40 -5.01 -15.18 -3.66
N THR A 41 -4.46 -14.14 -3.04
CA THR A 41 -5.09 -12.82 -2.97
C THR A 41 -5.16 -12.13 -4.35
N SER A 42 -4.22 -12.41 -5.25
CA SER A 42 -4.27 -11.89 -6.63
C SER A 42 -5.52 -12.33 -7.38
N GLY A 43 -6.06 -13.52 -7.05
CA GLY A 43 -7.19 -14.11 -7.75
C GLY A 43 -8.53 -13.41 -7.51
N PHE A 44 -8.61 -12.45 -6.58
CA PHE A 44 -9.83 -11.69 -6.30
C PHE A 44 -10.06 -10.52 -7.27
N TRP A 45 -9.02 -10.08 -7.98
CA TRP A 45 -9.08 -8.92 -8.87
C TRP A 45 -8.46 -9.21 -10.23
N ASN A 46 -8.81 -8.38 -11.21
CA ASN A 46 -8.29 -8.45 -12.58
C ASN A 46 -7.51 -7.17 -12.88
N PRO A 47 -6.31 -6.99 -12.30
CA PRO A 47 -5.52 -5.77 -12.50
C PRO A 47 -5.06 -5.63 -13.95
N THR A 48 -4.68 -4.42 -14.34
CA THR A 48 -4.16 -4.15 -15.68
C THR A 48 -2.85 -4.90 -15.97
N ALA A 49 -2.54 -5.10 -17.25
CA ALA A 49 -1.29 -5.76 -17.69
C ALA A 49 -0.01 -5.03 -17.25
N SER A 50 -0.11 -3.75 -16.88
CA SER A 50 1.02 -2.95 -16.34
C SER A 50 1.17 -3.07 -14.82
N THR A 51 0.37 -3.92 -14.18
CA THR A 51 0.49 -4.19 -12.74
C THR A 51 1.55 -5.24 -12.46
N THR A 52 2.45 -4.91 -11.55
CA THR A 52 3.45 -5.82 -11.00
C THR A 52 2.94 -6.42 -9.70
N PHE A 53 3.18 -7.71 -9.48
CA PHE A 53 2.66 -8.42 -8.29
C PHE A 53 3.81 -9.00 -7.45
N VAL A 54 3.73 -8.78 -6.14
CA VAL A 54 4.69 -9.30 -5.14
C VAL A 54 3.92 -10.03 -4.05
N VAL A 55 4.38 -11.23 -3.70
CA VAL A 55 3.84 -12.02 -2.57
C VAL A 55 4.92 -12.13 -1.50
N LEU A 56 4.63 -11.68 -0.27
CA LEU A 56 5.57 -11.77 0.84
C LEU A 56 5.56 -13.13 1.54
N THR A 57 4.48 -13.91 1.38
CA THR A 57 4.29 -15.24 2.02
C THR A 57 4.16 -15.20 3.54
N SER A 58 3.94 -14.01 4.10
CA SER A 58 3.66 -13.72 5.51
C SER A 58 2.67 -12.55 5.61
N SER A 59 2.14 -12.30 6.81
CA SER A 59 1.44 -11.03 7.08
C SER A 59 2.31 -9.85 6.63
N ILE A 60 1.68 -8.81 6.09
CA ILE A 60 2.34 -7.53 5.83
C ILE A 60 2.44 -6.83 7.19
N GLY A 61 3.66 -6.58 7.64
CA GLY A 61 3.97 -6.24 9.02
C GLY A 61 3.43 -7.31 9.97
N ASN A 62 2.61 -6.88 10.92
CA ASN A 62 1.88 -7.69 11.88
C ASN A 62 0.39 -7.86 11.50
N GLY A 63 0.00 -7.52 10.27
CA GLY A 63 -1.30 -7.90 9.70
C GLY A 63 -2.30 -6.78 9.44
N LEU A 64 -1.90 -5.50 9.48
CA LEU A 64 -2.68 -4.33 9.05
C LEU A 64 -4.09 -4.27 9.67
N ALA A 65 -4.18 -3.98 10.96
CA ALA A 65 -5.43 -4.11 11.71
C ALA A 65 -6.53 -3.11 11.29
N ASN A 66 -7.77 -3.58 11.08
CA ASN A 66 -8.89 -2.74 10.65
C ASN A 66 -9.27 -1.63 11.66
N GLY A 67 -9.11 -1.88 12.97
CA GLY A 67 -9.46 -0.92 14.02
C GLY A 67 -8.50 0.27 14.12
N GLY A 68 -7.34 0.15 13.50
CA GLY A 68 -6.38 1.23 13.35
C GLY A 68 -4.97 0.69 13.19
N ASP A 69 -4.31 1.12 12.13
CA ASP A 69 -2.91 0.82 11.85
C ASP A 69 -2.33 1.91 10.96
N ALA A 70 -1.06 1.76 10.59
CA ALA A 70 -0.41 2.60 9.61
C ALA A 70 0.37 1.76 8.62
N LEU A 71 0.66 2.35 7.47
CA LEU A 71 1.59 1.81 6.48
C LEU A 71 2.56 2.91 6.11
N PHE A 72 3.85 2.62 6.16
CA PHE A 72 4.92 3.52 5.73
C PHE A 72 5.70 2.86 4.61
N LEU A 73 5.82 3.54 3.48
CA LEU A 73 6.67 3.14 2.36
C LEU A 73 7.98 3.89 2.43
N ARG A 74 9.10 3.17 2.48
CA ARG A 74 10.45 3.77 2.45
C ARG A 74 11.25 3.21 1.29
N ASP A 75 12.13 4.02 0.73
CA ASP A 75 13.08 3.55 -0.27
C ASP A 75 14.18 2.67 0.34
N SER A 76 15.05 2.16 -0.51
CA SER A 76 16.17 1.30 -0.10
C SER A 76 17.25 2.01 0.74
N SER A 77 17.19 3.34 0.86
CA SER A 77 18.03 4.13 1.76
C SER A 77 17.34 4.47 3.10
N GLY A 78 16.08 4.06 3.27
CA GLY A 78 15.26 4.30 4.47
C GLY A 78 14.50 5.63 4.46
N VAL A 79 14.55 6.39 3.37
CA VAL A 79 13.81 7.65 3.22
C VAL A 79 12.33 7.34 3.08
N LEU A 80 11.50 8.00 3.88
CA LEU A 80 10.05 7.90 3.78
C LEU A 80 9.58 8.49 2.44
N MET A 81 8.88 7.69 1.65
CA MET A 81 8.35 8.04 0.34
C MET A 81 6.87 8.38 0.40
N ASP A 82 6.09 7.56 1.11
CA ASP A 82 4.65 7.77 1.31
C ASP A 82 4.20 7.08 2.61
N SER A 83 3.04 7.46 3.13
CA SER A 83 2.43 6.84 4.30
C SER A 83 0.93 7.03 4.36
N VAL A 84 0.25 6.15 5.08
CA VAL A 84 -1.17 6.27 5.42
C VAL A 84 -1.41 5.68 6.80
N SER A 85 -2.29 6.30 7.60
CA SER A 85 -2.76 5.70 8.85
C SER A 85 -4.26 5.84 8.97
N TRP A 86 -4.89 4.87 9.60
CA TRP A 86 -6.35 4.77 9.66
C TRP A 86 -6.87 4.39 11.04
N GLY A 87 -8.18 4.53 11.20
CA GLY A 87 -8.90 4.16 12.42
C GLY A 87 -8.33 4.92 13.63
N THR A 88 -7.95 4.20 14.67
CA THR A 88 -7.41 4.81 15.90
C THR A 88 -5.94 5.21 15.83
N ASN A 89 -5.23 4.93 14.73
CA ASN A 89 -3.80 5.20 14.61
C ASN A 89 -3.53 6.51 13.84
N THR A 90 -2.88 7.47 14.50
CA THR A 90 -2.54 8.80 13.94
C THR A 90 -1.06 8.97 13.58
N SER A 91 -0.32 7.86 13.44
CA SER A 91 1.14 7.91 13.25
C SER A 91 1.56 8.49 11.90
N ALA A 92 0.71 8.41 10.86
CA ALA A 92 0.96 9.07 9.58
C ALA A 92 0.19 10.39 9.48
N PHE A 93 -1.09 10.39 9.87
CA PHE A 93 -1.97 11.56 9.79
C PHE A 93 -2.70 11.82 11.11
N ASP A 94 -2.86 13.10 11.46
CA ASP A 94 -3.67 13.55 12.59
C ASP A 94 -4.63 14.68 12.12
N PRO A 95 -5.92 14.38 11.86
CA PRO A 95 -6.60 13.09 12.08
C PRO A 95 -6.20 12.01 11.07
N SER A 96 -6.36 10.75 11.46
CA SER A 96 -6.20 9.57 10.60
C SER A 96 -7.32 9.44 9.57
N VAL A 97 -7.10 8.59 8.56
CA VAL A 97 -8.19 8.18 7.66
C VAL A 97 -9.25 7.43 8.47
N PRO A 98 -10.54 7.77 8.37
CA PRO A 98 -11.60 6.99 9.02
C PRO A 98 -11.56 5.52 8.60
N GLY A 99 -11.87 4.60 9.52
CA GLY A 99 -12.03 3.20 9.18
C GLY A 99 -13.18 2.99 8.17
N VAL A 100 -13.00 2.06 7.24
CA VAL A 100 -13.98 1.71 6.21
C VAL A 100 -14.75 0.44 6.57
N ALA A 101 -15.86 0.16 5.89
CA ALA A 101 -16.63 -1.05 6.12
C ALA A 101 -15.88 -2.31 5.63
N GLU A 102 -16.24 -3.48 6.17
CA GLU A 102 -15.67 -4.75 5.71
C GLU A 102 -15.94 -4.96 4.21
N GLY A 103 -14.89 -5.32 3.47
CA GLY A 103 -14.95 -5.50 2.01
C GLY A 103 -14.64 -4.22 1.21
N HIS A 104 -14.54 -3.06 1.86
CA HIS A 104 -14.14 -1.80 1.24
C HIS A 104 -12.61 -1.63 1.27
N SER A 105 -12.11 -0.58 0.61
CA SER A 105 -10.70 -0.17 0.67
C SER A 105 -10.54 1.31 0.94
N ILE A 106 -9.48 1.68 1.64
CA ILE A 106 -8.96 3.04 1.68
C ILE A 106 -8.15 3.27 0.39
N ALA A 107 -8.59 4.19 -0.46
CA ALA A 107 -7.98 4.49 -1.75
C ALA A 107 -7.61 5.98 -1.83
N ARG A 108 -6.67 6.35 -2.70
CA ARG A 108 -6.41 7.77 -3.00
C ARG A 108 -7.58 8.35 -3.81
N THR A 109 -7.97 9.58 -3.50
CA THR A 109 -8.91 10.34 -4.34
C THR A 109 -8.25 10.75 -5.65
N GLU A 110 -9.03 11.12 -6.67
CA GLU A 110 -8.47 11.70 -7.91
C GLU A 110 -7.60 12.93 -7.62
N GLU A 111 -8.05 13.81 -6.72
CA GLU A 111 -7.28 14.99 -6.30
C GLU A 111 -6.00 14.59 -5.56
N GLY A 112 -6.06 13.59 -4.67
CA GLY A 112 -4.91 13.08 -3.94
C GLY A 112 -3.88 12.38 -4.83
N LEU A 113 -4.27 11.87 -6.01
CA LEU A 113 -3.34 11.36 -7.01
C LEU A 113 -2.60 12.48 -7.76
N GLU A 114 -3.24 13.63 -7.95
CA GLU A 114 -2.65 14.77 -8.64
C GLU A 114 -1.85 15.68 -7.67
N ASN A 115 -2.31 15.79 -6.43
CA ASN A 115 -1.77 16.67 -5.41
C ASN A 115 -1.87 16.03 -4.02
N ASP A 116 -0.87 15.24 -3.67
CA ASP A 116 -0.73 14.64 -2.34
C ASP A 116 -0.43 15.72 -1.28
N THR A 117 -1.38 15.95 -0.37
CA THR A 117 -1.22 16.91 0.73
C THR A 117 -0.56 16.30 1.96
N GLY A 118 -0.31 14.99 1.97
CA GLY A 118 0.19 14.25 3.11
C GLY A 118 -0.82 14.22 4.26
N THR A 119 -2.12 14.17 3.95
CA THR A 119 -3.18 14.14 4.96
C THR A 119 -4.25 13.10 4.66
N ALA A 120 -5.12 12.85 5.64
CA ALA A 120 -6.27 11.95 5.45
C ALA A 120 -7.27 12.44 4.38
N ALA A 121 -7.23 13.71 3.98
CA ALA A 121 -8.11 14.25 2.94
C ALA A 121 -7.78 13.73 1.54
N ASP A 122 -6.58 13.18 1.34
CA ASP A 122 -6.15 12.61 0.07
C ASP A 122 -6.74 11.21 -0.18
N TRP A 123 -7.56 10.71 0.75
CA TRP A 123 -8.04 9.33 0.78
C TRP A 123 -9.56 9.26 0.89
N GLU A 124 -10.13 8.21 0.32
CA GLU A 124 -11.56 7.92 0.32
C GLU A 124 -11.89 6.46 0.64
N ASP A 125 -13.13 6.24 1.09
CA ASP A 125 -13.73 4.91 1.22
C ASP A 125 -14.27 4.45 -0.12
N LEU A 126 -13.69 3.38 -0.65
CA LEU A 126 -14.14 2.75 -1.88
C LEU A 126 -14.83 1.42 -1.58
N ALA A 127 -16.15 1.39 -1.83
CA ALA A 127 -17.00 0.21 -1.58
C ALA A 127 -16.64 -1.01 -2.44
N ILE A 128 -16.02 -0.78 -3.61
CA ILE A 128 -15.53 -1.85 -4.50
C ILE A 128 -14.03 -1.60 -4.71
N PRO A 129 -13.15 -2.36 -4.06
CA PRO A 129 -11.71 -2.19 -4.25
C PRO A 129 -11.29 -2.38 -5.71
N THR A 130 -10.49 -1.44 -6.23
CA THR A 130 -9.98 -1.45 -7.61
C THR A 130 -8.45 -1.50 -7.69
N PRO A 131 -7.76 -2.43 -6.99
CA PRO A 131 -6.30 -2.46 -7.00
C PRO A 131 -5.75 -2.73 -8.42
N GLY A 132 -4.79 -1.90 -8.85
CA GLY A 132 -4.09 -2.07 -10.13
C GLY A 132 -4.88 -1.63 -11.36
N LEU A 133 -5.88 -0.76 -11.19
CA LEU A 133 -6.71 -0.18 -12.26
C LEU A 133 -6.44 1.32 -12.45
#